data_AF-A0A928JCK7-F1
#
_entry.id   AF-A0A928JCK7-F1
#
_cell.length_a   1.000
_cell.length_b   1.000
_cell.length_c   1.000
_cell.angle_alpha   90.00
_cell.angle_beta   90.00
_cell.angle_gamma   90.00
#
_symmetry.space_group_name_H-M   'P 1'
#
loop_
_entity.id
_entity.type
_entity.pdbx_description
1 polymer ?
#
loop_
_entity_poly.entity_id
_entity_poly.type
_entity_poly.pdbx_seq_one_letter_code
_entity_poly.pdbx_strand_id
1 'polypeptide(L)'
;MTFDVYKRYYEAECVYSGVERKAAVVTLTVTSEGGEVAYEYTLSFFPHRDPEDFAVSYDAFASREIYRAKGRRSKKREAVYVNMLEGEIDKLADSLGGKVFWDRPLGPEARG
;
A
#
# COMPACT_ATOMS: atom_id res chain seq x y z
N MET A 1 0.12 15.20 -10.92
CA MET A 1 1.38 14.44 -10.80
C MET A 1 1.33 13.58 -9.55
N THR A 2 1.65 12.31 -9.66
CA THR A 2 1.51 11.32 -8.59
C THR A 2 2.86 10.68 -8.27
N PHE A 3 3.11 10.42 -6.99
CA PHE A 3 4.37 9.86 -6.50
C PHE A 3 4.12 8.87 -5.36
N ASP A 4 4.95 7.84 -5.27
CA ASP A 4 4.97 6.96 -4.10
C ASP A 4 5.88 7.57 -3.02
N VAL A 5 5.29 7.92 -1.87
CA VAL A 5 6.03 8.33 -0.66
C VAL A 5 6.59 7.11 0.06
N TYR A 6 5.86 6.00 -0.03
CA TYR A 6 6.26 4.71 0.50
C TYR A 6 5.80 3.63 -0.47
N LYS A 7 6.65 2.65 -0.73
CA LYS A 7 6.29 1.44 -1.46
C LYS A 7 7.13 0.28 -0.95
N ARG A 8 6.47 -0.77 -0.48
CA ARG A 8 7.15 -1.99 -0.05
C ARG A 8 6.29 -3.22 -0.30
N TYR A 9 6.97 -4.33 -0.56
CA TYR A 9 6.37 -5.64 -0.73
C TYR A 9 6.60 -6.45 0.55
N TYR A 10 5.58 -7.20 0.94
CA TYR A 10 5.58 -8.03 2.14
C TYR A 10 5.02 -9.40 1.82
N GLU A 11 5.46 -10.41 2.57
CA GLU A 11 4.66 -11.62 2.71
C GLU A 11 3.30 -11.24 3.28
N ALA A 12 2.26 -11.89 2.79
CA ALA A 12 0.90 -11.62 3.20
C ALA A 12 0.06 -12.88 3.01
N GLU A 13 -1.10 -12.96 3.63
CA GLU A 13 -2.06 -14.04 3.41
C GLU A 13 -3.41 -13.43 3.08
N CYS A 14 -3.99 -13.80 1.95
CA CYS A 14 -5.36 -13.45 1.60
C CYS A 14 -5.93 -14.51 0.66
N VAL A 15 -7.17 -14.94 0.90
CA VAL A 15 -7.91 -15.78 -0.04
C VAL A 15 -9.01 -14.94 -0.64
N TYR A 16 -8.88 -14.63 -1.93
CA TYR A 16 -9.88 -13.83 -2.63
C TYR A 16 -10.31 -14.54 -3.91
N SER A 17 -11.61 -14.75 -4.05
CA SER A 17 -12.23 -15.54 -5.13
C SER A 17 -11.63 -16.95 -5.29
N GLY A 18 -11.29 -17.62 -4.18
CA GLY A 18 -10.74 -18.98 -4.17
C GLY A 18 -9.26 -19.09 -4.56
N VAL A 19 -8.56 -17.97 -4.76
CA VAL A 19 -7.12 -17.93 -5.04
C VAL A 19 -6.36 -17.41 -3.84
N GLU A 20 -5.41 -18.20 -3.37
CA GLU A 20 -4.46 -17.81 -2.32
C GLU A 20 -3.46 -16.77 -2.84
N ARG A 21 -3.29 -15.71 -2.07
CA ARG A 21 -2.32 -14.64 -2.30
C ARG A 21 -1.37 -14.60 -1.12
N LYS A 22 -0.08 -14.74 -1.44
CA LYS A 22 1.00 -14.93 -0.47
C LYS A 22 1.88 -13.69 -0.27
N ALA A 23 1.55 -12.62 -0.96
CA ALA A 23 2.24 -11.35 -0.85
C ALA A 23 1.28 -10.19 -1.01
N ALA A 24 1.71 -9.04 -0.50
CA ALA A 24 1.03 -7.78 -0.70
C ALA A 24 2.02 -6.66 -1.02
N VAL A 25 1.58 -5.73 -1.85
CA VAL A 25 2.24 -4.44 -2.03
C VAL A 25 1.49 -3.41 -1.22
N VAL A 26 2.24 -2.65 -0.44
CA VAL A 26 1.75 -1.59 0.41
C VAL A 26 2.34 -0.28 -0.09
N THR A 27 1.48 0.67 -0.45
CA THR A 27 1.92 2.00 -0.89
C THR A 27 1.24 3.12 -0.12
N LEU A 28 1.99 4.20 0.10
CA LEU A 28 1.45 5.52 0.40
C LEU A 28 1.76 6.39 -0.81
N THR A 29 0.72 6.78 -1.53
CA THR A 29 0.85 7.56 -2.75
C THR A 29 0.35 8.98 -2.49
N VAL A 30 1.02 9.95 -3.09
CA VAL A 30 0.64 11.36 -3.05
C VAL A 30 0.39 11.88 -4.46
N THR A 31 -0.80 12.41 -4.68
CA THR A 31 -1.21 13.06 -5.93
C THR A 31 -1.28 14.56 -5.71
N SER A 32 -0.55 15.31 -6.52
CA SER A 32 -0.63 16.78 -6.57
C SER A 32 -1.14 17.22 -7.94
N GLU A 33 -2.33 17.77 -7.99
CA GLU A 33 -3.00 18.22 -9.20
C GLU A 33 -3.85 19.45 -8.92
N GLY A 34 -3.88 20.42 -9.83
CA GLY A 34 -4.75 21.61 -9.70
C GLY A 34 -4.49 22.49 -8.46
N GLY A 35 -3.31 22.40 -7.83
CA GLY A 35 -3.01 23.09 -6.56
C GLY A 35 -3.55 22.39 -5.31
N GLU A 36 -4.04 21.16 -5.48
CA GLU A 36 -4.43 20.26 -4.39
C GLU A 36 -3.38 19.18 -4.18
N VAL A 37 -3.38 18.61 -2.98
CA VAL A 37 -2.60 17.45 -2.60
C VAL A 37 -3.51 16.43 -1.95
N ALA A 38 -3.48 15.20 -2.46
CA ALA A 38 -4.20 14.06 -1.92
C ALA A 38 -3.19 12.97 -1.53
N TYR A 39 -3.41 12.34 -0.38
CA TYR A 39 -2.63 11.19 0.09
C TYR A 39 -3.56 9.98 0.21
N GLU A 40 -3.08 8.83 -0.26
CA GLU A 40 -3.84 7.58 -0.29
C GLU A 40 -2.95 6.42 0.17
N TYR A 41 -3.48 5.58 1.06
CA TYR A 41 -2.91 4.27 1.32
C TYR A 41 -3.52 3.24 0.38
N THR A 42 -2.69 2.34 -0.11
CA THR A 42 -3.11 1.27 -0.99
C THR A 42 -2.49 -0.05 -0.55
N LEU A 43 -3.33 -1.08 -0.57
CA LEU A 43 -2.98 -2.46 -0.33
C LEU A 43 -3.45 -3.29 -1.51
N SER A 44 -2.55 -4.06 -2.11
CA SER A 44 -2.92 -5.05 -3.13
C SER A 44 -2.24 -6.37 -2.84
N PHE A 45 -3.04 -7.42 -2.69
CA PHE A 45 -2.55 -8.77 -2.55
C PHE A 45 -2.37 -9.41 -3.92
N PHE A 46 -1.32 -10.22 -4.09
CA PHE A 46 -1.07 -10.94 -5.33
C PHE A 46 -0.61 -12.38 -5.09
N PRO A 47 -0.89 -13.29 -6.06
CA PRO A 47 -0.51 -14.69 -5.96
C PRO A 47 0.99 -14.84 -6.18
N HIS A 48 1.82 -14.45 -5.20
CA HIS A 48 3.26 -14.63 -5.23
C HIS A 48 3.62 -16.12 -5.20
N ARG A 49 3.71 -16.74 -6.39
CA ARG A 49 4.01 -18.16 -6.59
C ARG A 49 5.47 -18.42 -6.90
N ASP A 50 6.19 -17.38 -7.34
CA ASP A 50 7.60 -17.40 -7.72
C ASP A 50 8.27 -16.10 -7.19
N PRO A 51 9.56 -16.13 -6.78
CA PRO A 51 10.32 -14.94 -6.41
C PRO A 51 10.32 -13.80 -7.45
N GLU A 52 10.05 -14.08 -8.72
CA GLU A 52 9.94 -13.06 -9.78
C GLU A 52 8.51 -12.51 -9.96
N ASP A 53 7.52 -13.10 -9.27
CA ASP A 53 6.10 -12.75 -9.43
C ASP A 53 5.72 -11.57 -8.53
N PHE A 54 5.98 -10.35 -9.02
CA PHE A 54 5.59 -9.08 -8.38
C PHE A 54 4.39 -8.39 -9.06
N ALA A 55 3.57 -9.15 -9.80
CA ALA A 55 2.43 -8.60 -10.52
C ALA A 55 1.32 -8.13 -9.56
N VAL A 56 0.88 -6.88 -9.67
CA VAL A 56 -0.23 -6.34 -8.88
C VAL A 56 -1.55 -6.92 -9.38
N SER A 57 -2.27 -7.67 -8.53
CA SER A 57 -3.63 -8.13 -8.85
C SER A 57 -4.63 -7.02 -8.51
N TYR A 58 -5.47 -6.66 -9.48
CA TYR A 58 -6.54 -5.68 -9.29
C TYR A 58 -7.74 -6.25 -8.52
N ASP A 59 -7.79 -7.56 -8.28
CA ASP A 59 -8.95 -8.22 -7.69
C ASP A 59 -8.98 -8.10 -6.17
N ALA A 60 -7.84 -8.28 -5.50
CA ALA A 60 -7.71 -8.17 -4.03
C ALA A 60 -7.01 -6.86 -3.66
N PHE A 61 -7.68 -5.76 -3.98
CA PHE A 61 -7.19 -4.40 -3.83
C PHE A 61 -8.08 -3.62 -2.86
N ALA A 62 -7.47 -2.84 -1.98
CA ALA A 62 -8.16 -1.87 -1.15
C ALA A 62 -7.32 -0.60 -1.05
N SER A 63 -7.97 0.56 -1.18
CA SER A 63 -7.32 1.84 -0.95
C SER A 63 -8.15 2.73 -0.03
N ARG A 64 -7.49 3.71 0.56
CA ARG A 64 -8.10 4.70 1.44
C ARG A 64 -7.42 6.04 1.30
N GLU A 65 -8.18 7.03 0.83
CA GLU A 65 -7.78 8.42 0.92
C GLU A 65 -7.72 8.86 2.38
N ILE A 66 -6.57 9.37 2.81
CA ILE A 66 -6.33 9.81 4.19
C ILE A 66 -6.31 11.32 4.34
N TYR A 67 -6.09 12.02 3.23
CA TYR A 67 -6.03 13.48 3.23
C TYR A 67 -6.24 14.02 1.84
N ARG A 68 -7.03 15.08 1.72
CA ARG A 68 -7.13 15.90 0.51
C ARG A 68 -7.32 17.35 0.90
N ALA A 69 -6.47 18.24 0.38
CA ALA A 69 -6.68 19.68 0.55
C ALA A 69 -5.91 20.49 -0.50
N LYS A 70 -6.30 21.76 -0.63
CA LYS A 70 -5.48 22.77 -1.31
C LYS A 70 -4.14 22.96 -0.60
N GLY A 71 -3.06 23.03 -1.37
CA GLY A 71 -1.73 23.28 -0.85
C GLY A 71 -0.64 22.46 -1.55
N ARG A 72 0.50 22.35 -0.86
CA ARG A 72 1.68 21.63 -1.35
C ARG A 72 1.97 20.42 -0.45
N ARG A 73 2.77 19.49 -0.98
CA ARG A 73 3.32 18.37 -0.21
C ARG A 73 4.12 18.86 1.00
N SER A 74 4.08 18.08 2.07
CA SER A 74 4.82 18.37 3.29
C SER A 74 5.51 17.10 3.81
N LYS A 75 6.84 17.11 3.85
CA LYS A 75 7.64 15.99 4.38
C LYS A 75 7.32 15.66 5.83
N LYS A 76 6.98 16.68 6.64
CA LYS A 76 6.58 16.49 8.04
C LYS A 76 5.27 15.70 8.14
N ARG A 77 4.33 15.97 7.23
CA ARG A 77 3.04 15.26 7.17
C ARG A 77 3.22 13.85 6.61
N GLU A 78 4.05 13.70 5.59
CA GLU A 78 4.43 12.39 5.03
C GLU A 78 4.98 11.46 6.13
N ALA A 79 5.87 11.94 7.00
CA ALA A 79 6.38 11.14 8.11
C ALA A 79 5.27 10.69 9.09
N VAL A 80 4.28 11.55 9.36
CA VAL A 80 3.12 11.17 10.19
C VAL A 80 2.31 10.07 9.52
N TYR A 81 2.06 10.18 8.22
CA TYR A 81 1.33 9.16 7.48
C TYR A 81 2.13 7.86 7.32
N VAL A 82 3.45 7.90 7.18
CA VAL A 82 4.26 6.67 7.22
C VAL A 82 4.15 6.00 8.59
N ASN A 83 4.15 6.75 9.70
CA ASN A 83 3.99 6.18 11.03
C ASN A 83 2.61 5.56 11.30
N MET A 84 1.57 6.04 10.61
CA MET A 84 0.21 5.49 10.72
C MET A 84 -0.07 4.34 9.74
N LEU A 85 0.86 4.08 8.81
CA LEU A 85 0.66 3.22 7.65
C LEU A 85 0.27 1.79 8.05
N GLU A 86 1.01 1.16 8.97
CA GLU A 86 0.77 -0.25 9.35
C GLU A 86 -0.65 -0.45 9.86
N GLY A 87 -1.08 0.37 10.83
CA GLY A 87 -2.41 0.24 11.44
C GLY A 87 -3.57 0.57 10.48
N GLU A 88 -3.35 1.41 9.46
CA GLU A 88 -4.39 1.69 8.45
C GLU A 88 -4.43 0.61 7.37
N ILE A 89 -3.28 0.05 7.00
CA ILE A 89 -3.19 -1.08 6.07
C ILE A 89 -3.76 -2.35 6.69
N ASP A 90 -3.53 -2.61 7.97
CA ASP A 90 -4.11 -3.77 8.66
C ASP A 90 -5.65 -3.74 8.63
N LYS A 91 -6.27 -2.56 8.74
CA LYS A 91 -7.72 -2.40 8.58
C LYS A 91 -8.19 -2.71 7.15
N LEU A 92 -7.41 -2.32 6.15
CA LEU A 92 -7.69 -2.64 4.75
C LEU A 92 -7.51 -4.14 4.49
N ALA A 93 -6.47 -4.76 5.07
CA ALA A 93 -6.22 -6.19 5.00
C ALA A 93 -7.38 -6.98 5.62
N ASP A 94 -7.83 -6.60 6.82
CA ASP A 94 -8.95 -7.23 7.52
C ASP A 94 -10.25 -7.14 6.70
N SER A 95 -10.50 -6.00 6.02
CA SER A 95 -11.67 -5.85 5.14
C SER A 95 -11.68 -6.81 3.95
N LEU A 96 -10.50 -7.27 3.51
CA LEU A 96 -10.31 -8.25 2.45
C LEU A 96 -10.15 -9.68 2.98
N GLY A 97 -10.29 -9.90 4.30
CA GLY A 97 -10.04 -11.19 4.94
C GLY A 97 -8.57 -11.62 4.83
N GLY A 98 -7.65 -10.66 4.75
CA GLY A 98 -6.22 -10.90 4.61
C GLY A 98 -5.39 -10.34 5.76
N LYS A 99 -4.09 -10.61 5.72
CA LYS A 99 -3.10 -10.20 6.72
C LYS A 99 -1.76 -9.89 6.05
N VAL A 100 -1.08 -8.84 6.50
CA VAL A 100 0.28 -8.50 6.06
C VAL A 100 1.28 -8.87 7.15
N PHE A 101 2.43 -9.44 6.76
CA PHE A 101 3.53 -9.77 7.69
C PHE A 101 4.62 -8.70 7.63
N TRP A 102 4.52 -7.70 8.51
CA TRP A 102 5.41 -6.54 8.56
C TRP A 102 6.89 -6.89 8.82
N ASP A 103 7.13 -7.98 9.56
CA ASP A 103 8.44 -8.55 9.83
C ASP A 103 9.06 -9.33 8.65
N ARG A 104 8.33 -9.50 7.53
CA ARG A 104 8.73 -10.31 6.37
C ARG A 104 8.65 -9.55 5.05
N PRO A 105 9.55 -8.58 4.82
CA PRO A 105 9.60 -7.85 3.56
C PRO A 105 10.11 -8.71 2.40
N LEU A 106 9.44 -8.63 1.25
CA LEU A 106 9.83 -9.31 0.00
C LEU A 106 10.67 -8.37 -0.86
N GLY A 107 11.98 -8.35 -0.61
CA GLY A 107 12.94 -7.57 -1.38
C GLY A 107 13.41 -6.27 -0.71
N PRO A 108 14.36 -5.56 -1.35
CA PRO A 108 14.92 -4.32 -0.81
C PRO A 108 13.88 -3.19 -0.79
N GLU A 109 13.92 -2.35 0.24
CA GLU A 109 13.04 -1.19 0.40
C GLU A 109 13.26 -0.19 -0.75
N ALA A 110 12.28 -0.02 -1.62
CA ALA A 110 12.31 0.99 -2.67
C ALA A 110 11.99 2.37 -2.05
N ARG A 111 13.01 3.10 -1.60
CA ARG A 111 12.87 4.51 -1.21
C ARG A 111 12.85 5.38 -2.48
N GLY A 112 11.69 5.94 -2.81
CA GLY A 112 11.48 6.97 -3.84
C GLY A 112 11.45 8.37 -3.26
#